data_AF-A0A6A3JK31-F1
#
_entry.id   AF-A0A6A3JK31-F1
#
_cell.length_a   1.000
_cell.length_b   1.000
_cell.length_c   1.000
_cell.angle_alpha   90.00
_cell.angle_beta   90.00
_cell.angle_gamma   90.00
#
_symmetry.space_group_name_H-M   'P 1'
#
loop_
_entity.id
_entity.type
_entity.pdbx_description
1 polymer ?
#
loop_
_entity_poly.entity_id
_entity_poly.type
_entity_poly.pdbx_seq_one_letter_code
_entity_poly.pdbx_strand_id
1 'polypeptide(L)'
;MPRSDFSLQVCDDCGDAPCEWEQYKKEIIGSRIRMLTSAHKRRAPRHAKRTLSQLYFYLKNGSLSKTIAIVVPRCVEKQIARLDDTIR
;
A
#
# COMPACT_ATOMS: atom_id res chain seq x y z
N MET A 1 -33.10 -5.12 -3.45
CA MET A 1 -31.76 -5.75 -3.49
C MET A 1 -30.95 -5.04 -4.57
N PRO A 2 -30.15 -4.00 -4.27
CA PRO A 2 -29.28 -3.47 -5.30
C PRO A 2 -28.09 -4.42 -5.45
N ARG A 3 -27.95 -4.97 -6.66
CA ARG A 3 -26.76 -5.69 -7.09
C ARG A 3 -25.60 -4.70 -7.02
N SER A 4 -24.66 -4.93 -6.11
CA SER A 4 -23.40 -4.22 -6.12
C SER A 4 -22.69 -4.54 -7.42
N ASP A 5 -22.76 -3.62 -8.37
CA ASP A 5 -21.84 -3.54 -9.49
C ASP A 5 -20.44 -3.41 -8.90
N PHE A 6 -19.79 -4.55 -8.66
CA PHE A 6 -18.35 -4.64 -8.55
C PHE A 6 -17.80 -4.30 -9.93
N SER A 7 -17.83 -3.00 -10.26
CA SER A 7 -16.99 -2.45 -11.31
C SER A 7 -15.60 -2.94 -10.97
N LEU A 8 -15.09 -3.85 -11.79
CA LEU A 8 -13.67 -4.18 -11.86
C LEU A 8 -12.98 -2.85 -12.20
N GLN A 9 -12.72 -2.04 -11.18
CA GLN A 9 -12.06 -0.75 -11.30
C GLN A 9 -10.65 -1.09 -11.76
N VAL A 10 -10.49 -1.04 -13.07
CA VAL A 10 -9.19 -1.10 -13.73
C VAL A 10 -8.37 0.01 -13.10
N CYS A 11 -7.22 -0.37 -12.57
CA CYS A 11 -6.34 0.59 -11.92
C CYS A 11 -5.79 1.56 -12.97
N ASP A 12 -6.11 2.85 -12.83
CA ASP A 12 -5.62 3.91 -13.72
C ASP A 12 -4.09 3.92 -13.87
N ASP A 13 -3.38 3.37 -12.89
CA ASP A 13 -1.92 3.34 -12.86
C ASP A 13 -1.30 2.05 -13.44
N CYS A 14 -2.08 0.99 -13.66
CA CYS A 14 -1.57 -0.33 -14.06
C CYS A 14 -2.39 -1.06 -15.13
N GLY A 15 -3.61 -0.62 -15.43
CA GLY A 15 -4.44 -1.24 -16.46
C GLY A 15 -4.98 -2.63 -16.08
N ASP A 16 -4.63 -3.15 -14.91
CA ASP A 16 -5.04 -4.48 -14.45
C ASP A 16 -6.28 -4.43 -13.55
N ALA A 17 -7.12 -5.46 -13.67
CA ALA A 17 -8.25 -5.73 -12.77
C ALA A 17 -8.31 -7.23 -12.38
N PRO A 18 -8.28 -7.58 -11.08
CA PRO A 18 -8.10 -6.69 -9.94
C PRO A 18 -6.64 -6.22 -9.82
N CYS A 19 -6.47 -4.93 -9.53
CA CYS A 19 -5.16 -4.36 -9.20
C CYS A 19 -4.62 -4.92 -7.88
N GLU A 20 -3.32 -5.19 -7.80
CA GLU A 20 -2.69 -5.64 -6.56
C GLU A 20 -2.86 -4.64 -5.40
N TRP A 21 -2.96 -3.33 -5.70
CA TRP A 21 -3.29 -2.33 -4.69
C TRP A 21 -4.65 -2.61 -4.04
N GLU A 22 -5.68 -2.94 -4.82
CA GLU A 22 -7.03 -3.20 -4.30
C GLU A 22 -7.06 -4.36 -3.30
N GLN A 23 -6.19 -5.35 -3.52
CA GLN A 23 -6.04 -6.51 -2.62
C GLN A 23 -5.42 -6.14 -1.28
N TYR A 24 -4.41 -5.27 -1.26
CA TYR A 24 -3.63 -4.96 -0.04
C TYR A 24 -3.93 -3.59 0.58
N LYS A 25 -4.75 -2.73 -0.06
CA LYS A 25 -4.98 -1.34 0.37
C LYS A 25 -5.46 -1.22 1.80
N LYS A 26 -6.35 -2.12 2.26
CA LYS A 26 -6.92 -2.06 3.62
C LYS A 26 -5.85 -2.22 4.70
N GLU A 27 -4.98 -3.21 4.52
CA GLU A 27 -3.83 -3.48 5.41
C GLU A 27 -2.82 -2.33 5.40
N ILE A 28 -2.47 -1.84 4.20
CA ILE A 28 -1.49 -0.75 4.03
C ILE A 28 -2.00 0.56 4.65
N ILE A 29 -3.24 0.95 4.36
CA ILE A 29 -3.87 2.15 4.94
C ILE A 29 -3.98 2.02 6.46
N GLY A 30 -4.48 0.88 6.95
CA GLY A 30 -4.60 0.62 8.39
C GLY A 30 -3.25 0.71 9.11
N SER A 31 -2.19 0.17 8.51
CA SER A 31 -0.83 0.27 9.03
C SER A 31 -0.32 1.71 9.06
N ARG A 32 -0.58 2.51 8.00
CA ARG A 32 -0.24 3.93 7.97
C ARG A 32 -0.96 4.73 9.06
N ILE A 33 -2.25 4.50 9.25
CA ILE A 33 -3.03 5.14 10.32
C ILE A 33 -2.42 4.80 11.69
N ARG A 34 -2.08 3.53 11.95
CA ARG A 34 -1.40 3.11 13.19
C ARG A 34 -0.05 3.79 13.38
N MET A 35 0.73 4.00 12.31
CA MET A 35 2.00 4.74 12.40
C MET A 35 1.81 6.21 12.77
N LEU A 36 0.69 6.82 12.39
CA LEU A 36 0.37 8.22 12.66
C LEU A 36 -0.23 8.42 14.04
N THR A 37 -1.07 7.49 14.49
CA THR A 37 -1.69 7.51 15.83
C THR A 37 -0.79 6.94 16.91
N SER A 38 0.35 6.33 16.55
CA SER A 38 1.34 5.86 17.52
C SER A 38 1.88 7.02 18.35
N ALA A 39 1.87 6.86 19.68
CA ALA A 39 2.46 7.80 20.62
C ALA A 39 4.01 7.88 20.51
N HIS A 40 4.64 6.96 19.76
CA HIS A 40 6.07 6.99 19.49
C HIS A 40 6.40 7.91 18.31
N LYS A 41 7.63 8.47 18.33
CA LYS A 41 8.16 9.45 17.36
C LYS A 41 7.56 9.29 15.96
N ARG A 42 6.89 10.34 15.47
CA ARG A 42 6.39 10.42 14.09
C ARG A 42 7.54 10.07 13.14
N ARG A 43 7.37 9.00 12.36
CA ARG A 43 8.36 8.59 11.36
C ARG A 43 8.39 9.63 10.24
N ALA A 44 9.58 9.97 9.77
CA ALA A 44 9.72 10.80 8.57
C ALA A 44 8.98 10.13 7.38
N PRO A 45 8.38 10.91 6.47
CA PRO A 45 7.65 10.39 5.31
C PRO A 45 8.41 9.31 4.52
N ARG A 46 9.72 9.53 4.30
CA ARG A 46 10.61 8.56 3.63
C ARG A 46 10.67 7.19 4.33
N HIS A 47 10.62 7.17 5.66
CA HIS A 47 10.60 5.92 6.43
C HIS A 47 9.24 5.23 6.35
N ALA A 48 8.15 6.00 6.34
CA ALA A 48 6.82 5.46 6.17
C ALA A 48 6.64 4.78 4.81
N LYS A 49 7.01 5.46 3.71
CA LYS A 49 6.97 4.88 2.35
C LYS A 49 7.73 3.56 2.28
N ARG A 50 8.94 3.50 2.84
CA ARG A 50 9.75 2.27 2.88
C ARG A 50 9.09 1.16 3.69
N THR A 51 8.55 1.47 4.87
CA THR A 51 7.84 0.48 5.70
C THR A 51 6.58 -0.04 5.01
N LEU A 52 5.81 0.81 4.33
CA LEU A 52 4.61 0.39 3.60
C LEU A 52 4.96 -0.48 2.39
N SER A 53 6.07 -0.18 1.70
CA SER A 53 6.59 -1.00 0.60
C SER A 53 7.01 -2.39 1.09
N GLN A 54 7.68 -2.45 2.25
CA GLN A 54 8.03 -3.70 2.94
C GLN A 54 6.79 -4.50 3.34
N LEU A 55 5.78 -3.83 3.89
CA LEU A 55 4.52 -4.46 4.27
C LEU A 55 3.82 -5.07 3.05
N TYR A 56 3.72 -4.33 1.94
CA TYR A 56 3.17 -4.87 0.70
C TYR A 56 3.93 -6.12 0.24
N PHE A 57 5.27 -6.07 0.23
CA PHE A 57 6.09 -7.21 -0.18
C PHE A 57 5.86 -8.43 0.72
N TYR A 58 5.75 -8.21 2.03
CA TYR A 58 5.43 -9.26 2.99
C TYR A 58 4.04 -9.85 2.75
N LEU A 59 3.03 -9.02 2.53
CA LEU A 59 1.66 -9.49 2.26
C LEU A 59 1.57 -10.28 0.95
N LYS A 60 2.41 -9.95 -0.04
CA LYS A 60 2.47 -10.65 -1.33
C LYS A 60 3.24 -11.97 -1.26
N ASN A 61 4.41 -11.97 -0.62
CA ASN A 61 5.34 -13.10 -0.67
C ASN A 61 5.34 -13.95 0.61
N GLY A 62 4.58 -13.56 1.64
CA GLY A 62 4.55 -14.21 2.95
C GLY A 62 5.84 -14.08 3.76
N SER A 63 6.88 -13.41 3.22
CA SER A 63 8.17 -13.26 3.89
C SER A 63 8.85 -11.94 3.52
N LEU A 64 9.63 -11.39 4.45
CA LEU A 64 10.52 -10.27 4.21
C LEU A 64 11.90 -10.82 3.84
N SER A 65 12.23 -10.79 2.55
CA SER A 65 13.61 -11.10 2.15
C SER A 65 14.52 -9.93 2.54
N LYS A 66 15.58 -10.23 3.29
CA LYS A 66 16.62 -9.24 3.63
C LYS A 66 17.57 -8.99 2.45
N THR A 67 17.59 -9.89 1.47
CA THR A 67 18.62 -9.96 0.43
C THR A 67 18.12 -9.51 -0.94
N ILE A 68 16.80 -9.49 -1.15
CA ILE A 68 16.18 -9.14 -2.44
C ILE A 68 15.73 -7.68 -2.41
N ALA A 69 16.07 -6.95 -3.46
CA ALA A 69 15.52 -5.62 -3.69
C ALA A 69 13.98 -5.72 -3.75
N ILE A 70 13.30 -4.96 -2.89
CA ILE A 70 11.84 -4.98 -2.85
C ILE A 70 11.33 -4.34 -4.14
N VAL A 71 10.89 -5.17 -5.08
CA VAL A 71 10.25 -4.72 -6.31
C VAL A 71 8.77 -4.51 -6.01
N VAL A 72 8.35 -3.26 -6.01
CA VAL A 72 6.94 -2.88 -5.86
C VAL A 72 6.42 -2.44 -7.23
N PRO A 73 5.26 -2.95 -7.69
CA PRO A 73 4.63 -2.46 -8.91
C PRO A 73 4.41 -0.96 -8.85
N ARG A 74 4.59 -0.27 -9.99
CA ARG A 74 4.47 1.19 -10.08
C ARG A 74 3.12 1.71 -9.57
N CYS A 75 2.03 0.96 -9.76
CA CYS A 75 0.71 1.34 -9.23
C CYS A 75 0.70 1.39 -7.70
N VAL A 76 1.23 0.35 -7.05
CA VAL A 76 1.32 0.27 -5.60
C VAL A 76 2.26 1.37 -5.07
N GLU A 77 3.40 1.61 -5.73
CA GLU A 77 4.30 2.70 -5.33
C GLU A 77 3.64 4.09 -5.39
N LYS A 78 2.90 4.36 -6.47
CA LYS A 78 2.17 5.63 -6.64
C LYS A 78 1.09 5.79 -5.58
N GLN A 79 0.33 4.74 -5.29
CA GLN A 79 -0.73 4.79 -4.28
C GLN A 79 -0.16 4.97 -2.87
N ILE A 80 0.95 4.30 -2.54
CA ILE A 80 1.68 4.54 -1.28
C ILE A 80 2.17 5.99 -1.20
N ALA A 81 2.70 6.55 -2.29
CA ALA A 81 3.16 7.95 -2.31
C ALA A 81 1.99 8.92 -2.09
N ARG A 82 0.88 8.76 -2.83
CA ARG A 82 -0.35 9.56 -2.64
C ARG A 82 -0.88 9.48 -1.21
N LEU A 83 -0.84 8.29 -0.61
CA LEU A 83 -1.24 8.07 0.78
C LEU A 83 -0.36 8.84 1.77
N ASP A 84 0.95 8.89 1.53
CA ASP A 84 1.90 9.62 2.39
C ASP A 84 1.70 11.14 2.27
N ASP A 85 1.42 11.64 1.07
CA ASP A 85 1.15 13.06 0.81
C ASP A 85 -0.22 13.52 1.37
N THR A 86 -1.25 12.67 1.28
CA THR A 86 -2.61 13.00 1.75
C THR A 86 -2.69 13.06 3.28
N ILE A 87 -1.89 12.24 3.98
CA ILE A 87 -1.94 12.15 5.45
C ILE A 87 -0.74 12.86 6.10
N ARG A 88 -0.28 13.96 5.50
CA ARG A 88 0.81 14.80 6.00
C ARG A 88 0.36 15.79 7.06
#